data_AF-A0AAE3MEN6-F1
#
_entry.id   AF-A0AAE3MEN6-F1
#
_cell.length_a   1.000
_cell.length_b   1.000
_cell.length_c   1.000
_cell.angle_alpha   90.00
_cell.angle_beta   90.00
_cell.angle_gamma   90.00
#
_symmetry.space_group_name_H-M   'P 1'
#
loop_
_entity.id
_entity.type
_entity.pdbx_description
1 polymer ?
#
loop_
_entity_poly.entity_id
_entity_poly.type
_entity_poly.pdbx_seq_one_letter_code
_entity_poly.pdbx_strand_id
1 'polypeptide(L)'
;MEQKTERFIKNVENVFASRQVSIIEFENLIVEWRQLIFERCYEAGDVVQVHRNLNHLKITVQWFAKRCSSNKSEDFREFLQVMIQCIIVELQSMQLGSEIFERTTDIKGTPDVSFSWTASKRALIELICALHLAKCINSGNISIQKMVAQFSKLFKINLDNYHPEIYKMTTRTPVKDKGLHAYFLSSLVDRFNEKMLNLK
;
A
#
# COMPACT_ATOMS: atom_id res chain seq x y z
N MET A 1 -7.22 -21.30 9.10
CA MET A 1 -6.49 -21.18 7.82
C MET A 1 -6.22 -22.55 7.22
N GLU A 2 -5.68 -23.49 8.00
CA GLU A 2 -5.17 -24.80 7.56
C GLU A 2 -6.20 -25.74 6.90
N GLN A 3 -7.46 -25.75 7.34
CA GLN A 3 -8.44 -26.76 6.91
C GLN A 3 -8.76 -26.78 5.40
N LYS A 4 -8.82 -25.62 4.71
CA LYS A 4 -9.08 -25.61 3.24
C LYS A 4 -7.85 -26.05 2.46
N THR A 5 -6.66 -25.59 2.85
CA THR A 5 -5.38 -25.98 2.21
C THR A 5 -5.14 -27.48 2.38
N GLU A 6 -5.35 -28.00 3.59
CA GLU A 6 -5.25 -29.43 3.86
C GLU A 6 -6.27 -30.24 3.05
N ARG A 7 -7.52 -29.79 2.95
CA ARG A 7 -8.55 -30.44 2.13
C ARG A 7 -8.16 -30.48 0.66
N PHE A 8 -7.64 -29.37 0.13
CA PHE A 8 -7.16 -29.30 -1.25
C PHE A 8 -6.00 -30.28 -1.48
N ILE A 9 -4.98 -30.28 -0.62
CA ILE A 9 -3.82 -31.18 -0.74
C ILE A 9 -4.26 -32.65 -0.67
N LYS A 10 -5.17 -33.00 0.24
CA LYS A 10 -5.74 -34.36 0.32
C LYS A 10 -6.52 -34.75 -0.94
N ASN A 11 -7.26 -33.81 -1.54
CA ASN A 11 -7.96 -34.05 -2.80
C ASN A 11 -6.97 -34.36 -3.93
N VAL A 12 -5.95 -33.51 -4.09
CA VAL A 12 -4.86 -33.72 -5.04
C VAL A 12 -4.20 -35.09 -4.81
N GLU A 13 -3.84 -35.39 -3.56
CA GLU A 13 -3.23 -36.68 -3.21
C GLU A 13 -4.08 -37.88 -3.65
N ASN A 14 -5.39 -37.83 -3.45
CA ASN A 14 -6.30 -38.88 -3.89
C ASN A 14 -6.36 -39.01 -5.41
N VAL A 15 -6.35 -37.89 -6.14
CA VAL A 15 -6.33 -37.89 -7.61
C VAL A 15 -5.07 -38.61 -8.12
N PHE A 16 -3.90 -38.21 -7.63
CA PHE A 16 -2.62 -38.82 -8.03
C PHE A 16 -2.43 -40.26 -7.54
N ALA A 17 -3.09 -40.66 -6.45
CA ALA A 17 -3.04 -42.04 -5.97
C ALA A 17 -3.96 -42.99 -6.76
N SER A 18 -5.03 -42.47 -7.37
CA SER A 18 -6.05 -43.28 -8.03
C SER A 18 -5.70 -43.68 -9.46
N ARG A 19 -4.99 -42.82 -10.20
CA ARG A 19 -4.69 -42.99 -11.62
C ARG A 19 -3.56 -42.07 -12.08
N GLN A 20 -3.07 -42.33 -13.29
CA GLN A 20 -2.22 -41.38 -13.99
C GLN A 20 -3.03 -40.12 -14.34
N VAL A 21 -2.48 -38.95 -14.05
CA VAL A 21 -3.14 -37.65 -14.24
C VAL A 21 -2.84 -37.15 -15.64
N SER A 22 -3.88 -36.77 -16.38
CA SER A 22 -3.73 -36.15 -17.70
C SER A 22 -3.29 -34.68 -17.60
N ILE A 23 -2.75 -34.12 -18.71
CA ILE A 23 -2.35 -32.70 -18.78
C ILE A 23 -3.53 -31.78 -18.43
N ILE A 24 -4.72 -32.07 -18.95
CA ILE A 24 -5.93 -31.26 -18.71
C ILE A 24 -6.31 -31.28 -17.22
N GLU A 25 -6.23 -32.44 -16.57
CA GLU A 25 -6.51 -32.55 -15.14
C GLU A 25 -5.47 -31.82 -14.30
N PHE A 26 -4.19 -31.90 -14.68
CA PHE A 26 -3.13 -31.13 -14.05
C PHE A 26 -3.40 -29.61 -14.15
N GLU A 27 -3.75 -29.10 -15.33
CA GLU A 27 -4.07 -27.69 -15.53
C GLU A 27 -5.26 -27.24 -14.68
N ASN A 28 -6.30 -28.07 -14.56
CA ASN A 28 -7.46 -27.78 -13.71
C ASN A 28 -7.07 -27.69 -12.23
N LEU A 29 -6.24 -28.61 -11.73
CA LEU A 29 -5.74 -28.56 -10.35
C LEU A 29 -4.92 -27.28 -10.09
N ILE A 30 -4.15 -26.80 -11.08
CA ILE A 30 -3.42 -25.53 -10.97
C ILE A 30 -4.38 -24.34 -10.96
N VAL A 31 -5.47 -24.35 -11.74
CA VAL A 31 -6.51 -23.30 -11.70
C VAL A 31 -7.16 -23.23 -10.32
N GLU A 32 -7.58 -24.37 -9.77
CA GLU A 32 -8.15 -24.45 -8.42
C GLU A 32 -7.18 -23.96 -7.35
N TRP A 33 -5.89 -24.33 -7.49
CA TRP A 33 -4.84 -23.86 -6.60
C TRP A 33 -4.68 -22.33 -6.64
N ARG A 34 -4.67 -21.72 -7.83
CA ARG A 34 -4.60 -20.26 -7.97
C ARG A 34 -5.83 -19.57 -7.35
N GLN A 35 -7.01 -20.14 -7.55
CA GLN A 35 -8.23 -19.61 -6.94
C GLN A 35 -8.14 -19.65 -5.40
N LEU A 36 -7.60 -20.74 -4.83
CA LEU A 36 -7.36 -20.84 -3.39
C LEU A 36 -6.36 -19.79 -2.91
N ILE A 37 -5.26 -19.55 -3.64
CA ILE A 37 -4.31 -18.48 -3.33
C ILE A 37 -5.02 -17.13 -3.31
N PHE A 38 -5.84 -16.82 -4.32
CA PHE A 38 -6.57 -15.55 -4.40
C PHE A 38 -7.48 -15.34 -3.18
N GLU A 39 -8.36 -16.29 -2.89
CA GLU A 39 -9.28 -16.23 -1.75
C GLU A 39 -8.55 -16.13 -0.40
N ARG A 40 -7.40 -16.80 -0.27
CA ARG A 40 -6.70 -16.87 1.02
C ARG A 40 -5.73 -15.74 1.26
N CYS A 41 -5.06 -15.29 0.22
CA CYS A 41 -3.95 -14.36 0.35
C CYS A 41 -4.39 -12.94 0.00
N TYR A 42 -5.27 -12.75 -0.99
CA TYR A 42 -5.54 -11.45 -1.59
C TYR A 42 -6.90 -10.81 -1.23
N GLU A 43 -7.88 -11.59 -0.76
CA GLU A 43 -9.27 -11.10 -0.62
C GLU A 43 -9.47 -9.97 0.43
N ALA A 44 -8.62 -9.87 1.46
CA ALA A 44 -8.91 -9.00 2.61
C ALA A 44 -7.69 -8.31 3.27
N GLY A 45 -6.52 -8.25 2.61
CA GLY A 45 -5.27 -7.80 3.24
C GLY A 45 -4.60 -6.62 2.54
N ASP A 46 -3.93 -5.76 3.32
CA ASP A 46 -2.91 -4.86 2.78
C ASP A 46 -1.70 -5.67 2.25
N VAL A 47 -0.80 -5.03 1.49
CA VAL A 47 0.35 -5.71 0.85
C VAL A 47 1.21 -6.50 1.85
N VAL A 48 1.35 -6.02 3.10
CA VAL A 48 2.10 -6.71 4.15
C VAL A 48 1.36 -7.96 4.60
N GLN A 49 0.05 -7.87 4.78
CA GLN A 49 -0.78 -9.00 5.15
C GLN A 49 -0.84 -10.05 4.03
N VAL A 50 -0.95 -9.63 2.77
CA VAL A 50 -0.88 -10.56 1.62
C VAL A 50 0.47 -11.29 1.59
N HIS A 51 1.58 -10.56 1.78
CA HIS A 51 2.92 -11.16 1.84
C HIS A 51 3.06 -12.18 2.98
N ARG A 52 2.52 -11.87 4.17
CA ARG A 52 2.48 -12.81 5.31
C ARG A 52 1.64 -14.05 4.98
N ASN A 53 0.47 -13.86 4.38
CA ASN A 53 -0.43 -14.95 4.00
C ASN A 53 0.23 -15.89 2.99
N LEU A 54 0.91 -15.36 1.97
CA LEU A 54 1.65 -16.16 0.98
C LEU A 54 2.80 -16.95 1.64
N ASN A 55 3.58 -16.31 2.51
CA ASN A 55 4.66 -17.01 3.24
C ASN A 55 4.12 -18.12 4.15
N HIS A 56 3.03 -17.87 4.87
CA HIS A 56 2.38 -18.89 5.68
C HIS A 56 1.93 -20.07 4.81
N LEU A 57 1.27 -19.80 3.68
CA LEU A 57 0.83 -20.84 2.76
C LEU A 57 2.02 -21.66 2.22
N LYS A 58 3.12 -21.00 1.84
CA LYS A 58 4.37 -21.65 1.41
C LYS A 58 4.89 -22.60 2.46
N ILE A 59 5.00 -22.16 3.72
CA ILE A 59 5.48 -22.98 4.83
C ILE A 59 4.56 -24.19 5.04
N THR A 60 3.24 -24.00 4.99
CA THR A 60 2.26 -25.09 5.10
C THR A 60 2.48 -26.14 4.01
N VAL A 61 2.57 -25.73 2.74
CA VAL A 61 2.76 -26.68 1.61
C VAL A 61 4.13 -27.37 1.70
N GLN A 62 5.20 -26.65 2.07
CA GLN A 62 6.53 -27.24 2.27
C GLN A 62 6.53 -28.27 3.39
N TRP A 63 5.84 -27.99 4.50
CA TRP A 63 5.68 -28.93 5.59
C TRP A 63 4.95 -30.21 5.14
N PHE A 64 3.85 -30.07 4.38
CA PHE A 64 3.14 -31.22 3.79
C PHE A 64 4.04 -32.03 2.87
N ALA A 65 4.75 -31.37 1.94
CA ALA A 65 5.66 -32.03 1.01
C ALA A 65 6.75 -32.84 1.73
N LYS A 66 7.32 -32.29 2.82
CA LYS A 66 8.32 -32.98 3.65
C LYS A 66 7.72 -34.13 4.46
N ARG A 67 6.44 -34.07 4.83
CA ARG A 67 5.74 -35.14 5.57
C ARG A 67 5.41 -36.34 4.66
N CYS A 68 5.21 -36.12 3.37
CA CYS A 68 4.87 -37.15 2.37
C CYS A 68 6.04 -38.08 1.97
N SER A 69 7.19 -38.02 2.65
CA SER A 69 8.49 -38.53 2.17
C SER A 69 8.78 -40.03 2.34
N SER A 70 7.82 -40.93 2.13
CA SER A 70 8.19 -42.36 2.08
C SER A 70 7.45 -43.28 1.11
N ASN A 71 6.20 -42.98 0.69
CA ASN A 71 5.40 -43.94 -0.12
C ASN A 71 4.50 -43.28 -1.19
N LYS A 72 4.88 -42.13 -1.76
CA LYS A 72 4.02 -41.38 -2.69
C LYS A 72 4.61 -41.28 -4.09
N SER A 73 3.71 -41.21 -5.09
CA SER A 73 4.02 -41.06 -6.52
C SER A 73 4.96 -39.87 -6.76
N GLU A 74 5.88 -40.05 -7.71
CA GLU A 74 6.80 -39.01 -8.18
C GLU A 74 6.02 -37.81 -8.73
N ASP A 75 4.99 -38.05 -9.55
CA ASP A 75 4.12 -37.02 -10.12
C ASP A 75 3.45 -36.14 -9.05
N PHE A 76 3.03 -36.74 -7.93
CA PHE A 76 2.46 -35.98 -6.81
C PHE A 76 3.50 -35.07 -6.16
N ARG A 77 4.74 -35.55 -6.00
CA ARG A 77 5.83 -34.74 -5.44
C ARG A 77 6.18 -33.58 -6.36
N GLU A 78 6.23 -33.80 -7.66
CA GLU A 78 6.43 -32.75 -8.66
C GLU A 78 5.30 -31.71 -8.59
N PHE A 79 4.05 -32.15 -8.48
CA PHE A 79 2.92 -31.23 -8.31
C PHE A 79 3.05 -30.34 -7.07
N LEU A 80 3.44 -30.91 -5.91
CA LEU A 80 3.69 -30.12 -4.71
C LEU A 80 4.81 -29.09 -4.91
N GLN A 81 5.87 -29.44 -5.66
CA GLN A 81 6.94 -28.51 -6.01
C GLN A 81 6.44 -27.37 -6.90
N VAL A 82 5.61 -27.67 -7.91
CA VAL A 82 4.99 -26.66 -8.78
C VAL A 82 4.14 -25.69 -7.96
N MET A 83 3.34 -26.19 -7.00
CA MET A 83 2.55 -25.31 -6.11
C MET A 83 3.41 -24.36 -5.29
N ILE A 84 4.52 -24.86 -4.73
CA ILE A 84 5.49 -24.03 -4.00
C ILE A 84 6.10 -22.99 -4.93
N GLN A 85 6.45 -23.39 -6.17
CA GLN A 85 7.02 -22.49 -7.17
C GLN A 85 6.03 -21.38 -7.55
N CYS A 86 4.75 -21.68 -7.72
CA CYS A 86 3.71 -20.67 -7.95
C CYS A 86 3.68 -19.63 -6.82
N ILE A 87 3.72 -20.05 -5.55
CA ILE A 87 3.75 -19.11 -4.42
C ILE A 87 5.03 -18.28 -4.42
N ILE A 88 6.18 -18.87 -4.78
CA ILE A 88 7.45 -18.14 -4.87
C ILE A 88 7.36 -17.03 -5.93
N VAL A 89 6.80 -17.33 -7.10
CA VAL A 89 6.62 -16.34 -8.18
C VAL A 89 5.72 -15.19 -7.73
N GLU A 90 4.64 -15.49 -7.01
CA GLU A 90 3.76 -14.47 -6.42
C GLU A 90 4.52 -13.57 -5.42
N LEU A 91 5.30 -14.17 -4.51
CA LEU A 91 6.13 -13.43 -3.56
C LEU A 91 7.19 -12.55 -4.25
N GLN A 92 7.84 -13.05 -5.30
CA GLN A 92 8.82 -12.30 -6.09
C GLN A 92 8.16 -11.16 -6.87
N SER A 93 6.97 -11.38 -7.42
CA SER A 93 6.20 -10.37 -8.14
C SER A 93 5.84 -9.18 -7.24
N MET A 94 5.59 -9.41 -5.95
CA MET A 94 5.39 -8.34 -4.97
C MET A 94 6.64 -7.48 -4.74
N GLN A 95 7.83 -8.10 -4.76
CA GLN A 95 9.11 -7.39 -4.61
C GLN A 95 9.44 -6.60 -5.88
N LEU A 96 9.18 -7.18 -7.05
CA LEU A 96 9.29 -6.48 -8.33
C LEU A 96 8.31 -5.30 -8.43
N GLY A 97 7.11 -5.41 -7.88
CA GLY A 97 6.14 -4.31 -7.81
C GLY A 97 6.68 -3.08 -7.09
N SER A 98 7.38 -3.25 -5.96
CA SER A 98 8.02 -2.13 -5.27
C SER A 98 9.21 -1.57 -6.05
N GLU A 99 10.04 -2.42 -6.65
CA GLU A 99 11.17 -1.97 -7.47
C GLU A 99 10.75 -1.26 -8.77
N ILE A 100 9.64 -1.69 -9.39
CA ILE A 100 9.06 -1.03 -10.57
C ILE A 100 8.43 0.29 -10.14
N PHE A 101 7.71 0.35 -9.02
CA PHE A 101 7.16 1.60 -8.49
C PHE A 101 8.27 2.62 -8.20
N GLU A 102 9.34 2.21 -7.53
CA GLU A 102 10.52 3.05 -7.29
C GLU A 102 11.22 3.46 -8.61
N ARG A 103 11.37 2.54 -9.56
CA ARG A 103 11.90 2.88 -10.90
C ARG A 103 10.99 3.80 -11.70
N THR A 104 9.66 3.72 -11.56
CA THR A 104 8.75 4.67 -12.22
C THR A 104 8.78 6.06 -11.60
N THR A 105 9.22 6.20 -10.33
CA THR A 105 9.52 7.52 -9.76
C THR A 105 10.84 8.11 -10.28
N ASP A 106 11.74 7.28 -10.81
CA ASP A 106 13.04 7.71 -11.37
C ASP A 106 13.06 7.80 -12.92
N ILE A 107 12.12 7.20 -13.65
CA ILE A 107 12.10 7.25 -15.13
C ILE A 107 11.22 8.41 -15.63
N LYS A 108 11.70 9.61 -15.38
CA LYS A 108 11.88 10.71 -16.34
C LYS A 108 12.76 11.72 -15.62
N GLY A 109 13.83 12.19 -16.27
CA GLY A 109 14.75 13.20 -15.76
C GLY A 109 14.10 14.57 -15.53
N THR A 110 13.09 14.66 -14.66
CA THR A 110 12.79 15.88 -13.93
C THR A 110 13.78 15.89 -12.77
N PRO A 111 14.80 16.78 -12.77
CA PRO A 111 15.77 16.85 -11.70
C PRO A 111 14.99 17.06 -10.42
N ASP A 112 14.93 16.07 -9.51
CA ASP A 112 14.15 16.08 -8.25
C ASP A 112 13.46 17.42 -8.10
N VAL A 113 12.31 17.60 -8.79
CA VAL A 113 11.65 18.91 -8.84
C VAL A 113 10.91 18.99 -7.54
N SER A 114 11.70 19.03 -6.47
CA SER A 114 11.29 19.42 -5.16
C SER A 114 10.65 20.77 -5.35
N PHE A 115 9.35 20.79 -5.17
CA PHE A 115 8.63 22.03 -5.14
C PHE A 115 9.29 22.88 -4.05
N SER A 116 9.78 24.06 -4.41
CA SER A 116 10.26 24.99 -3.39
C SER A 116 9.06 25.75 -2.88
N TRP A 117 8.76 25.60 -1.60
CA TRP A 117 7.76 26.46 -0.97
C TRP A 117 8.36 27.84 -0.76
N THR A 118 7.82 28.83 -1.46
CA THR A 118 8.35 30.20 -1.49
C THR A 118 7.73 31.14 -0.46
N ALA A 119 6.59 30.75 0.13
CA ALA A 119 5.97 31.51 1.21
C ALA A 119 6.61 31.17 2.57
N SER A 120 6.17 31.81 3.64
CA SER A 120 6.72 31.56 4.98
C SER A 120 6.43 30.14 5.48
N LYS A 121 7.28 29.62 6.37
CA LYS A 121 7.03 28.37 7.12
C LYS A 121 5.66 28.37 7.81
N ARG A 122 5.28 29.54 8.34
CA ARG A 122 3.97 29.76 8.97
C ARG A 122 2.81 29.59 7.99
N ALA A 123 2.92 30.14 6.78
CA ALA A 123 1.92 29.98 5.73
C ALA A 123 1.71 28.49 5.35
N LEU A 124 2.80 27.72 5.32
CA LEU A 124 2.73 26.28 5.08
C LEU A 124 1.98 25.56 6.22
N ILE A 125 2.27 25.91 7.47
CA ILE A 125 1.58 25.35 8.64
C ILE A 125 0.09 25.73 8.63
N GLU A 126 -0.27 26.96 8.25
CA GLU A 126 -1.69 27.37 8.09
C GLU A 126 -2.42 26.49 7.07
N LEU A 127 -1.80 26.23 5.91
CA LEU A 127 -2.35 25.35 4.87
C LEU A 127 -2.52 23.91 5.36
N ILE A 128 -1.50 23.35 5.99
CA ILE A 128 -1.53 21.99 6.55
C ILE A 128 -2.64 21.85 7.59
N CYS A 129 -2.77 22.82 8.51
CA CYS A 129 -3.83 22.84 9.51
C CYS A 129 -5.22 22.91 8.87
N ALA A 130 -5.42 23.76 7.86
CA ALA A 130 -6.70 23.88 7.16
C ALA A 130 -7.10 22.58 6.47
N LEU A 131 -6.17 21.93 5.75
CA LEU A 131 -6.41 20.64 5.12
C LEU A 131 -6.74 19.54 6.16
N HIS A 132 -6.05 19.54 7.28
CA HIS A 132 -6.31 18.59 8.36
C HIS A 132 -7.68 18.80 9.01
N LEU A 133 -8.08 20.05 9.25
CA LEU A 133 -9.39 20.41 9.82
C LEU A 133 -10.53 20.16 8.82
N ALA A 134 -10.30 20.38 7.53
CA ALA A 134 -11.26 20.11 6.47
C ALA A 134 -11.49 18.60 6.23
N LYS A 135 -10.63 17.74 6.77
CA LYS A 135 -10.73 16.26 6.66
C LYS A 135 -10.83 15.75 5.23
N CYS A 136 -10.33 16.51 4.26
CA CYS A 136 -10.43 16.21 2.83
C CYS A 136 -9.36 15.24 2.30
N ILE A 137 -8.42 14.82 3.16
CA ILE A 137 -7.33 13.89 2.81
C ILE A 137 -7.53 12.56 3.54
N ASN A 138 -7.40 11.45 2.81
CA ASN A 138 -7.54 10.07 3.33
C ASN A 138 -8.83 9.85 4.15
N SER A 139 -9.95 10.38 3.66
CA SER A 139 -11.25 10.33 4.34
C SER A 139 -11.22 10.85 5.78
N GLY A 140 -10.33 11.82 6.07
CA GLY A 140 -10.16 12.44 7.38
C GLY A 140 -9.28 11.67 8.37
N ASN A 141 -8.73 10.51 7.99
CA ASN A 141 -8.01 9.60 8.88
C ASN A 141 -6.51 9.88 9.01
N ILE A 142 -5.98 10.88 8.30
CA ILE A 142 -4.58 11.26 8.40
C ILE A 142 -4.32 12.14 9.64
N SER A 143 -3.29 11.80 10.42
CA SER A 143 -2.85 12.62 11.55
C SER A 143 -2.09 13.86 11.09
N ILE A 144 -2.17 14.95 11.87
CA ILE A 144 -1.45 16.20 11.59
C ILE A 144 0.07 15.96 11.50
N GLN A 145 0.62 15.11 12.37
CA GLN A 145 2.04 14.73 12.36
C GLN A 145 2.47 14.12 11.01
N LYS A 146 1.68 13.18 10.49
CA LYS A 146 1.94 12.55 9.19
C LYS A 146 1.84 13.59 8.07
N MET A 147 0.85 14.48 8.11
CA MET A 147 0.71 15.55 7.12
C MET A 147 1.89 16.51 7.12
N VAL A 148 2.34 16.96 8.31
CA VAL A 148 3.54 17.80 8.45
C VAL A 148 4.78 17.12 7.90
N ALA A 149 4.99 15.83 8.20
CA ALA A 149 6.14 15.09 7.68
C ALA A 149 6.13 14.98 6.14
N GLN A 150 4.97 14.73 5.54
CA GLN A 150 4.83 14.66 4.08
C GLN A 150 5.08 16.00 3.41
N PHE A 151 4.52 17.10 3.94
CA PHE A 151 4.74 18.45 3.40
C PHE A 151 6.19 18.92 3.62
N SER A 152 6.81 18.56 4.74
CA SER A 152 8.24 18.80 5.02
C SER A 152 9.12 18.17 3.96
N LYS A 153 8.86 16.89 3.63
CA LYS A 153 9.56 16.16 2.57
C LYS A 153 9.29 16.77 1.18
N LEU A 154 8.02 17.03 0.86
CA LEU A 154 7.59 17.56 -0.43
C LEU A 154 8.26 18.89 -0.77
N PHE A 155 8.32 19.79 0.22
CA PHE A 155 8.86 21.14 0.04
C PHE A 155 10.33 21.32 0.46
N LYS A 156 10.98 20.25 0.95
CA LYS A 156 12.32 20.29 1.57
C LYS A 156 12.46 21.39 2.63
N ILE A 157 11.41 21.62 3.42
CA ILE A 157 11.40 22.59 4.52
C ILE A 157 11.33 21.85 5.84
N ASN A 158 12.25 22.14 6.75
CA ASN A 158 12.16 21.66 8.11
C ASN A 158 10.91 22.25 8.80
N LEU A 159 9.92 21.39 9.07
CA LEU A 159 8.70 21.72 9.82
C LEU A 159 8.73 21.22 11.27
N ASP A 160 9.91 20.94 11.81
CA ASP A 160 10.07 20.58 13.23
C ASP A 160 9.55 21.72 14.11
N ASN A 161 9.02 21.35 15.28
CA ASN A 161 8.39 22.27 16.23
C ASN A 161 7.18 23.04 15.67
N TYR A 162 6.33 22.39 14.87
CA TYR A 162 5.10 22.99 14.37
C TYR A 162 4.06 23.29 15.48
N HIS A 163 4.09 22.55 16.60
CA HIS A 163 3.14 22.71 17.70
C HIS A 163 3.08 24.14 18.29
N PRO A 164 4.21 24.76 18.68
CA PRO A 164 4.23 26.18 19.08
C PRO A 164 3.68 27.13 18.03
N GLU A 165 3.92 26.89 16.74
CA GLU A 165 3.42 27.75 15.68
C GLU A 165 1.91 27.64 15.51
N ILE A 166 1.35 26.43 15.64
CA ILE A 166 -0.10 26.22 15.71
C ILE A 166 -0.68 26.95 16.92
N TYR A 167 -0.08 26.79 18.10
CA TYR A 167 -0.55 27.46 19.32
C TYR A 167 -0.50 29.00 19.21
N LYS A 168 0.56 29.54 18.59
CA LYS A 168 0.66 30.98 18.29
C LYS A 168 -0.37 31.44 17.25
N MET A 169 -0.92 30.56 16.41
CA MET A 169 -2.03 30.93 15.53
C MET A 169 -3.34 31.06 16.30
N THR A 170 -3.57 30.19 17.29
CA THR A 170 -4.80 30.17 18.09
C THR A 170 -4.85 31.24 19.18
N THR A 171 -3.70 31.78 19.60
CA THR A 171 -3.60 32.71 20.75
C THR A 171 -3.38 34.18 20.38
N ARG A 172 -3.17 34.50 19.10
CA ARG A 172 -3.00 35.89 18.66
C ARG A 172 -4.34 36.62 18.70
N THR A 173 -4.35 37.81 19.29
CA THR A 173 -5.41 38.79 19.05
C THR A 173 -5.45 39.09 17.54
N PRO A 174 -6.62 38.98 16.90
CA PRO A 174 -6.73 39.29 15.48
C PRO A 174 -6.22 40.72 15.22
N VAL A 175 -5.53 40.91 14.10
CA VAL A 175 -5.13 42.26 13.65
C VAL A 175 -6.40 43.10 13.52
N LYS A 176 -6.37 44.32 14.08
CA LYS A 176 -7.52 45.14 14.47
C LYS A 176 -8.57 45.44 13.39
N ASP A 177 -8.34 45.12 12.12
CA ASP A 177 -9.27 45.46 11.02
C ASP A 177 -9.87 44.29 10.23
N LYS A 178 -9.55 43.02 10.53
CA LYS A 178 -10.11 41.89 9.74
C LYS A 178 -10.55 40.63 10.51
N GLY A 179 -10.26 40.49 11.80
CA GLY A 179 -10.73 39.31 12.58
C GLY A 179 -10.13 37.95 12.17
N LEU A 180 -9.11 37.92 11.32
CA LEU A 180 -8.59 36.69 10.71
C LEU A 180 -7.32 36.19 11.43
N HIS A 181 -7.38 34.94 11.90
CA HIS A 181 -6.24 34.25 12.53
C HIS A 181 -5.26 33.63 11.51
N ALA A 182 -5.71 33.39 10.27
CA ALA A 182 -4.96 32.72 9.20
C ALA A 182 -4.87 33.58 7.93
N TYR A 183 -3.94 34.55 7.94
CA TYR A 183 -3.79 35.54 6.88
C TYR A 183 -3.45 34.93 5.52
N PHE A 184 -2.64 33.86 5.49
CA PHE A 184 -2.24 33.25 4.23
C PHE A 184 -3.44 32.65 3.51
N LEU A 185 -4.30 31.94 4.24
CA LEU A 185 -5.49 31.32 3.66
C LEU A 185 -6.49 32.34 3.14
N SER A 186 -6.75 33.41 3.90
CA SER A 186 -7.62 34.50 3.43
C SER A 186 -7.10 35.11 2.14
N SER A 187 -5.78 35.36 2.08
CA SER A 187 -5.17 35.89 0.86
C SER A 187 -5.24 34.92 -0.33
N LEU A 188 -5.27 33.60 -0.10
CA LEU A 188 -5.45 32.60 -1.15
C LEU A 188 -6.87 32.64 -1.71
N VAL A 189 -7.87 32.74 -0.83
CA VAL A 189 -9.29 32.86 -1.22
C VAL A 189 -9.51 34.13 -2.04
N ASP A 190 -9.00 35.27 -1.57
CA ASP A 190 -9.12 36.55 -2.27
C ASP A 190 -8.52 36.47 -3.68
N ARG A 191 -7.26 36.00 -3.81
CA ARG A 191 -6.59 35.85 -5.11
C ARG A 191 -7.32 34.89 -6.06
N PHE A 192 -7.84 33.78 -5.53
CA PHE A 192 -8.58 32.82 -6.34
C PHE A 192 -9.87 33.46 -6.90
N ASN A 193 -10.64 34.13 -6.04
CA ASN A 193 -11.89 34.77 -6.43
C ASN A 193 -11.67 35.93 -7.41
N GLU A 194 -10.65 36.77 -7.19
CA GLU A 194 -10.25 37.81 -8.14
C GLU A 194 -9.95 37.24 -9.53
N LYS A 195 -9.19 36.14 -9.60
CA LYS A 195 -8.90 35.49 -10.87
C LYS A 195 -10.17 34.96 -11.54
N MET A 196 -11.06 34.32 -10.79
CA MET A 196 -12.32 33.77 -11.32
C MET A 196 -13.26 34.85 -11.85
N LEU A 197 -13.32 36.01 -11.20
CA LEU A 197 -14.14 37.14 -11.64
C LEU A 197 -13.60 37.80 -12.91
N ASN A 198 -12.28 37.77 -13.11
CA ASN A 198 -11.57 38.37 -14.23
C ASN A 198 -11.38 37.42 -15.43
N LEU A 199 -11.94 36.21 -15.40
CA LEU A 199 -11.91 35.22 -16.49
C LEU A 199 -13.12 35.36 -17.45
N LYS A 200 -13.77 36.53 -17.47
CA LYS A 200 -14.85 36.85 -18.43
C LYS A 200 -14.31 37.22 -19.81
#